data_AF-A0A0C2IUT9-F1
#
_entry.id   AF-A0A0C2IUT9-F1
#
_cell.length_a   1.000
_cell.length_b   1.000
_cell.length_c   1.000
_cell.angle_alpha   90.00
_cell.angle_beta   90.00
_cell.angle_gamma   90.00
#
_symmetry.space_group_name_H-M   'P 1'
#
loop_
_entity.id
_entity.type
_entity.pdbx_description
1 polymer ?
#
loop_
_entity_poly.entity_id
_entity_poly.type
_entity_poly.pdbx_seq_one_letter_code
_entity_poly.pdbx_strand_id
1 'polypeptide(L)'
;MKTGSASVLLFLVLQGLGSTHAYEKDGKHFINWDAHEYPIVAHWNWHRPFPDHGDPPMGFETKCNVVKKFHARNYRLGDLRNGEGHPLYPFSDGIEKFIAGRTYPGSWDGVDHGGMQRDLLMMEWRELPVYVRKWIEDHEMRRPEMDDGRTWRFMVFQKKSKKAAATATEPAAPLRAIPTEGAAASTWTLPEVADRDKVVFFAPGQLYPILPLFNAKGGGKCEDSFADLSRYVPAAKDDAVVAWPFEHSKPDPEHGKVDIYFKIRTEHVLESDHGRDRRLLWDALMRNARRSDRKHTRAEREAGRDSLGMPERDEL
;
A
#
# COMPACT_ATOMS: atom_id res chain seq x y z
N MET A 1 34.60 11.52 58.62
CA MET A 1 33.85 10.30 58.27
C MET A 1 32.63 10.69 57.46
N LYS A 2 32.58 10.23 56.18
CA LYS A 2 31.43 9.65 55.44
C LYS A 2 30.09 10.42 55.49
N THR A 3 29.37 10.74 54.43
CA THR A 3 29.29 10.34 53.00
C THR A 3 28.21 11.29 52.44
N GLY A 4 28.41 12.02 51.35
CA GLY A 4 28.02 11.56 50.01
C GLY A 4 26.51 11.65 49.77
N SER A 5 26.00 12.79 49.29
CA SER A 5 24.67 12.87 48.69
C SER A 5 24.83 13.35 47.25
N ALA A 6 24.80 12.37 46.34
CA ALA A 6 24.87 12.57 44.91
C ALA A 6 23.45 12.61 44.34
N SER A 7 23.25 13.60 43.46
CA SER A 7 22.28 13.70 42.37
C SER A 7 21.40 12.49 42.09
N VAL A 8 20.09 12.70 41.90
CA VAL A 8 19.41 12.34 40.64
C VAL A 8 18.28 13.34 40.37
N LEU A 9 18.53 14.25 39.44
CA LEU A 9 17.51 14.97 38.67
C LEU A 9 16.99 13.96 37.63
N LEU A 10 15.76 13.47 37.77
CA LEU A 10 15.15 12.59 36.77
C LEU A 10 14.27 13.43 35.85
N PHE A 11 14.83 13.83 34.71
CA PHE A 11 14.11 14.36 33.56
C PHE A 11 13.16 13.28 33.02
N LEU A 12 11.86 13.50 33.12
CA LEU A 12 10.84 12.76 32.36
C LEU A 12 10.83 13.32 30.93
N VAL A 13 11.64 12.73 30.06
CA VAL A 13 11.43 12.81 28.60
C VAL A 13 10.50 11.65 28.24
N LEU A 14 9.21 11.95 28.06
CA LEU A 14 8.30 11.04 27.37
C LEU A 14 8.78 10.92 25.92
N GLN A 15 9.41 9.78 25.60
CA GLN A 15 9.56 9.34 24.22
C GLN A 15 8.20 8.87 23.72
N GLY A 16 7.59 9.67 22.84
CA GLY A 16 6.62 9.18 21.88
C GLY A 16 7.35 8.32 20.86
N LEU A 17 7.47 7.02 21.13
CA LEU A 17 7.90 6.03 20.16
C LEU A 17 6.75 5.80 19.17
N GLY A 18 6.72 6.63 18.13
CA GLY A 18 6.08 6.26 16.87
C GLY A 18 6.80 5.04 16.30
N SER A 19 6.05 4.06 15.83
CA SER A 19 6.55 2.82 15.24
C SER A 19 7.63 3.11 14.20
N THR A 20 8.86 2.68 14.50
CA THR A 20 10.02 2.86 13.62
C THR A 20 9.98 1.82 12.50
N HIS A 21 9.94 2.26 11.25
CA HIS A 21 9.95 1.38 10.07
C HIS A 21 11.38 1.00 9.68
N ALA A 22 11.85 -0.13 10.20
CA ALA A 22 13.14 -0.72 9.83
C ALA A 22 12.97 -1.78 8.72
N TYR A 23 13.87 -1.75 7.74
CA TYR A 23 14.03 -2.79 6.73
C TYR A 23 15.38 -3.49 6.96
N GLU A 24 15.40 -4.82 6.97
CA GLU A 24 16.63 -5.59 7.18
C GLU A 24 17.16 -6.13 5.84
N LYS A 25 18.40 -5.77 5.52
CA LYS A 25 19.19 -6.40 4.45
C LYS A 25 20.58 -6.68 4.98
N ASP A 26 21.00 -7.94 4.92
CA ASP A 26 22.33 -8.42 5.33
C ASP A 26 22.71 -8.06 6.79
N GLY A 27 21.76 -8.19 7.73
CA GLY A 27 22.00 -7.91 9.15
C GLY A 27 22.24 -6.44 9.48
N LYS A 28 21.93 -5.53 8.56
CA LYS A 28 21.96 -4.08 8.77
C LYS A 28 20.52 -3.56 8.77
N HIS A 29 20.13 -2.92 9.87
CA HIS A 29 18.88 -2.18 9.96
C HIS A 29 18.99 -0.93 9.06
N PHE A 30 18.28 -0.94 7.94
CA PHE A 30 18.07 0.25 7.14
C PHE A 30 16.81 0.95 7.67
N ILE A 31 17.02 2.07 8.35
CA ILE A 31 15.95 3.03 8.62
C ILE A 31 15.53 3.59 7.25
N ASN A 32 14.25 3.48 6.89
CA ASN A 32 13.77 4.17 5.71
C ASN A 32 13.64 5.68 6.02
N TRP A 33 14.73 6.42 5.81
CA TRP A 33 14.78 7.87 6.04
C TRP A 33 13.80 8.66 5.19
N ASP A 34 13.34 8.12 4.05
CA ASP A 34 12.40 8.80 3.14
C ASP A 34 11.05 9.11 3.84
N ALA A 35 10.62 8.26 4.77
CA ALA A 35 9.39 8.47 5.55
C ALA A 35 9.53 9.57 6.64
N HIS A 36 10.75 9.98 6.97
CA HIS A 36 11.03 11.08 7.88
C HIS A 36 11.26 12.42 7.16
N GLU A 37 11.76 12.37 5.93
CA GLU A 37 12.07 13.56 5.15
C GLU A 37 10.87 14.09 4.34
N TYR A 38 9.94 13.21 3.96
CA TYR A 38 8.83 13.53 3.07
C TYR A 38 7.46 13.17 3.67
N PRO A 39 6.39 13.89 3.30
CA PRO A 39 5.05 13.60 3.80
C PRO A 39 4.51 12.28 3.25
N ILE A 40 3.84 11.52 4.12
CA ILE A 40 3.04 10.36 3.75
C ILE A 40 1.70 10.86 3.17
N VAL A 41 1.22 10.24 2.09
CA VAL A 41 -0.06 10.61 1.46
C VAL A 41 -1.21 10.42 2.45
N ALA A 42 -2.15 11.38 2.47
CA ALA A 42 -3.19 11.46 3.50
C ALA A 42 -4.13 10.23 3.59
N HIS A 43 -4.26 9.47 2.50
CA HIS A 43 -5.10 8.29 2.40
C HIS A 43 -4.30 6.97 2.51
N TRP A 44 -3.05 7.04 2.96
CA TRP A 44 -2.23 5.85 3.18
C TRP A 44 -2.71 5.07 4.41
N ASN A 45 -3.18 3.86 4.19
CA ASN A 45 -3.71 2.97 5.23
C ASN A 45 -2.94 1.65 5.35
N TRP A 46 -1.83 1.51 4.61
CA TRP A 46 -1.07 0.28 4.53
C TRP A 46 0.09 0.29 5.51
N HIS A 47 0.20 -0.81 6.26
CA HIS A 47 1.30 -1.07 7.18
C HIS A 47 1.63 -2.55 7.07
N ARG A 48 2.85 -2.93 7.47
CA ARG A 48 3.19 -4.36 7.57
C ARG A 48 2.22 -5.02 8.56
N PRO A 49 1.58 -6.13 8.20
CA PRO A 49 0.58 -6.76 9.06
C PRO A 49 1.20 -7.38 10.30
N PHE A 50 2.51 -7.65 10.29
CA PHE A 50 3.24 -8.34 11.35
C PHE A 50 4.51 -7.60 11.78
N PRO A 51 5.05 -7.90 13.00
CA PRO A 51 6.32 -7.36 13.49
C PRO A 51 7.50 -7.71 12.59
N ASP A 52 8.66 -7.08 12.81
CA ASP A 52 9.80 -7.03 11.87
C ASP A 52 10.31 -8.37 11.33
N HIS A 53 10.15 -9.48 12.05
CA HIS A 53 10.53 -10.81 11.58
C HIS A 53 9.59 -11.38 10.49
N GLY A 54 8.43 -10.72 10.28
CA GLY A 54 7.41 -11.14 9.32
C GLY A 54 6.65 -12.40 9.73
N ASP A 55 6.82 -12.84 10.98
CA ASP A 55 6.11 -13.97 11.55
C ASP A 55 4.74 -13.52 12.08
N PRO A 56 3.70 -14.37 11.94
CA PRO A 56 2.39 -14.08 12.50
C PRO A 56 2.52 -13.76 14.00
N PRO A 57 1.96 -12.65 14.49
CA PRO A 57 2.02 -12.31 15.89
C PRO A 57 1.30 -13.39 16.68
N MET A 58 1.79 -13.62 17.90
CA MET A 58 1.18 -14.50 18.90
C MET A 58 -0.35 -14.35 18.87
N GLY A 59 -1.04 -15.40 18.40
CA GLY A 59 -2.49 -15.41 18.25
C GLY A 59 -3.01 -15.73 16.86
N PHE A 60 -2.18 -15.77 15.82
CA PHE A 60 -2.57 -16.17 14.46
C PHE A 60 -1.78 -17.37 13.95
N GLU A 61 -2.45 -18.23 13.20
CA GLU A 61 -1.88 -19.34 12.44
C GLU A 61 -1.97 -19.08 10.94
N THR A 62 -0.97 -19.49 10.19
CA THR A 62 -0.92 -19.33 8.74
C THR A 62 -1.34 -20.61 8.04
N LYS A 63 -2.46 -20.53 7.30
CA LYS A 63 -2.90 -21.64 6.45
C LYS A 63 -1.99 -21.81 5.25
N CYS A 64 -1.59 -20.68 4.66
CA CYS A 64 -0.70 -20.58 3.51
C CYS A 64 0.22 -19.39 3.67
N ASN A 65 1.47 -19.57 3.25
CA ASN A 65 2.46 -18.52 3.10
C ASN A 65 3.10 -18.67 1.72
N VAL A 66 3.02 -17.63 0.89
CA VAL A 66 3.60 -17.62 -0.45
C VAL A 66 4.36 -16.33 -0.65
N VAL A 67 5.60 -16.46 -1.10
CA VAL A 67 6.47 -15.33 -1.47
C VAL A 67 6.85 -15.49 -2.93
N LYS A 68 6.63 -14.45 -3.75
CA LYS A 68 7.09 -14.42 -5.14
C LYS A 68 7.85 -13.15 -5.44
N LYS A 69 8.82 -13.28 -6.33
CA LYS A 69 9.66 -12.20 -6.85
C LYS A 69 9.13 -11.76 -8.20
N PHE A 70 9.02 -10.45 -8.38
CA PHE A 70 8.60 -9.79 -9.61
C PHE A 70 9.69 -8.83 -10.07
N HIS A 71 9.73 -8.62 -11.39
CA HIS A 71 10.65 -7.72 -12.05
C HIS A 71 9.88 -6.49 -12.56
N ALA A 72 10.47 -5.32 -12.40
CA ALA A 72 9.94 -4.06 -12.92
C ALA A 72 11.08 -3.10 -13.22
N ARG A 73 10.77 -1.98 -13.87
CA ARG A 73 11.67 -0.84 -13.97
C ARG A 73 11.09 0.31 -13.17
N ASN A 74 11.91 0.96 -12.36
CA ASN A 74 11.52 2.16 -11.64
C ASN A 74 12.13 3.39 -12.32
N TYR A 75 11.27 4.31 -12.70
CA TYR A 75 11.64 5.60 -13.26
C TYR A 75 11.12 6.72 -12.36
N ARG A 76 11.69 7.91 -12.50
CA ARG A 76 11.14 9.12 -11.89
C ARG A 76 10.17 9.77 -12.86
N LEU A 77 9.18 10.48 -12.34
CA LEU A 77 8.24 11.21 -13.19
C LEU A 77 8.95 12.27 -14.04
N GLY A 78 10.06 12.82 -13.55
CA GLY A 78 10.92 13.72 -14.33
C GLY A 78 11.51 13.10 -15.59
N ASP A 79 11.66 11.77 -15.63
CA ASP A 79 12.26 11.07 -16.77
C ASP A 79 11.36 11.08 -18.02
N LEU A 80 10.09 11.45 -17.87
CA LEU A 80 9.18 11.66 -19.01
C LEU A 80 9.65 12.81 -19.91
N ARG A 81 10.44 13.75 -19.38
CA ARG A 81 10.92 14.94 -20.12
C ARG A 81 12.31 14.78 -20.73
N ASN A 82 12.92 13.61 -20.62
CA ASN A 82 14.29 13.36 -21.10
C ASN A 82 14.41 13.21 -22.64
N GLY A 83 13.34 13.52 -23.39
CA GLY A 83 13.34 13.60 -24.86
C GLY A 83 13.38 12.25 -25.59
N GLU A 84 13.50 12.30 -26.92
CA GLU A 84 13.33 11.16 -27.86
C GLU A 84 14.25 9.96 -27.60
N GLY A 85 15.39 10.17 -26.96
CA GLY A 85 16.35 9.10 -26.62
C GLY A 85 15.93 8.24 -25.43
N HIS A 86 14.92 8.65 -24.67
CA HIS A 86 14.53 7.98 -23.44
C HIS A 86 13.48 6.87 -23.68
N PRO A 87 13.56 5.69 -23.03
CA PRO A 87 12.60 4.61 -23.21
C PRO A 87 11.14 4.97 -22.92
N LEU A 88 10.90 5.99 -22.09
CA LEU A 88 9.57 6.48 -21.75
C LEU A 88 8.97 7.45 -22.75
N TYR A 89 9.78 8.02 -23.64
CA TYR A 89 9.35 9.06 -24.57
C TYR A 89 8.11 8.70 -25.40
N PRO A 90 7.96 7.46 -25.94
CA PRO A 90 6.75 7.10 -26.70
C PRO A 90 5.44 7.18 -25.89
N PHE A 91 5.54 7.19 -24.57
CA PHE A 91 4.42 7.17 -23.63
C PHE A 91 4.29 8.49 -22.84
N SER A 92 5.23 9.42 -22.97
CA SER A 92 5.36 10.60 -22.09
C SER A 92 4.06 11.40 -22.01
N ASP A 93 3.55 11.88 -23.15
CA ASP A 93 2.39 12.76 -23.16
C ASP A 93 1.12 12.01 -22.73
N GLY A 94 1.05 10.71 -23.02
CA GLY A 94 -0.05 9.85 -22.60
C GLY A 94 -0.09 9.71 -21.09
N ILE A 95 1.08 9.50 -20.46
CA ILE A 95 1.23 9.42 -19.02
C ILE A 95 0.96 10.79 -18.39
N GLU A 96 1.57 11.88 -18.87
CA GLU A 96 1.38 13.22 -18.34
C GLU A 96 -0.08 13.67 -18.38
N LYS A 97 -0.78 13.46 -19.51
CA LYS A 97 -2.21 13.76 -19.64
C LYS A 97 -3.07 12.89 -18.71
N PHE A 98 -2.72 11.61 -18.57
CA PHE A 98 -3.47 10.71 -17.71
C PHE A 98 -3.36 11.11 -16.24
N ILE A 99 -2.16 11.43 -15.76
CA ILE A 99 -1.91 11.72 -14.35
C ILE A 99 -2.29 13.16 -13.94
N ALA A 100 -2.48 14.05 -14.91
CA ALA A 100 -2.86 15.44 -14.66
C ALA A 100 -4.16 15.50 -13.83
N GLY A 101 -4.12 16.18 -12.69
CA GLY A 101 -5.26 16.33 -11.78
C GLY A 101 -5.51 15.12 -10.85
N ARG A 102 -4.72 14.05 -10.97
CA ARG A 102 -4.84 12.85 -10.11
C ARG A 102 -3.95 12.94 -8.89
N THR A 103 -4.43 12.36 -7.79
CA THR A 103 -3.69 12.24 -6.53
C THR A 103 -2.72 11.08 -6.63
N TYR A 104 -1.45 11.34 -6.33
CA TYR A 104 -0.42 10.29 -6.28
C TYR A 104 -0.72 9.34 -5.11
N PRO A 105 -0.67 8.00 -5.31
CA PRO A 105 -1.05 7.03 -4.29
C PRO A 105 0.10 6.73 -3.31
N GLY A 106 1.26 7.36 -3.51
CA GLY A 106 2.47 7.14 -2.72
C GLY A 106 3.46 6.18 -3.37
N SER A 107 4.70 6.24 -2.88
CA SER A 107 5.76 5.30 -3.19
C SER A 107 5.56 3.96 -2.45
N TRP A 108 6.61 3.16 -2.27
CA TRP A 108 6.54 1.87 -1.58
C TRP A 108 6.01 1.98 -0.15
N ASP A 109 6.32 3.06 0.56
CA ASP A 109 5.88 3.31 1.94
C ASP A 109 4.84 4.44 2.05
N GLY A 110 4.20 4.79 0.94
CA GLY A 110 3.16 5.82 0.93
C GLY A 110 3.69 7.25 0.91
N VAL A 111 4.99 7.42 0.68
CA VAL A 111 5.63 8.73 0.66
C VAL A 111 5.35 9.44 -0.66
N ASP A 112 5.07 10.74 -0.61
CA ASP A 112 5.05 11.62 -1.79
C ASP A 112 6.31 12.50 -1.80
N HIS A 113 7.28 12.12 -2.62
CA HIS A 113 8.48 12.92 -2.88
C HIS A 113 8.18 14.23 -3.61
N GLY A 114 6.97 14.38 -4.15
CA GLY A 114 6.51 15.58 -4.85
C GLY A 114 7.03 15.69 -6.28
N GLY A 115 6.19 16.30 -7.13
CA GLY A 115 6.54 16.71 -8.48
C GLY A 115 7.25 15.63 -9.30
N MET A 116 8.47 15.96 -9.76
CA MET A 116 9.28 15.14 -10.67
C MET A 116 9.96 13.94 -10.00
N GLN A 117 10.01 13.91 -8.66
CA GLN A 117 10.67 12.85 -7.89
C GLN A 117 9.74 11.67 -7.58
N ARG A 118 8.47 11.73 -7.98
CA ARG A 118 7.52 10.62 -7.81
C ARG A 118 7.98 9.39 -8.59
N ASP A 119 7.89 8.22 -7.94
CA ASP A 119 8.23 6.93 -8.55
C ASP A 119 7.14 6.48 -9.53
N LEU A 120 7.59 6.01 -10.69
CA LEU A 120 6.79 5.45 -11.77
C LEU A 120 7.35 4.08 -12.14
N LEU A 121 6.59 3.04 -11.82
CA LEU A 121 6.94 1.67 -12.16
C LEU A 121 6.42 1.31 -13.55
N MET A 122 7.25 0.60 -14.28
CA MET A 122 6.92 -0.02 -15.56
C MET A 122 7.10 -1.53 -15.45
N MET A 123 6.09 -2.28 -15.88
CA MET A 123 6.18 -3.74 -16.02
C MET A 123 5.78 -4.18 -17.43
N GLU A 124 6.43 -5.25 -17.87
CA GLU A 124 6.03 -5.96 -19.06
C GLU A 124 4.72 -6.72 -18.81
N TRP A 125 3.74 -6.58 -19.71
CA TRP A 125 2.41 -7.19 -19.50
C TRP A 125 2.47 -8.71 -19.34
N ARG A 126 3.44 -9.35 -20.00
CA ARG A 126 3.70 -10.79 -19.88
C ARG A 126 4.18 -11.21 -18.50
N GLU A 127 4.90 -10.33 -17.81
CA GLU A 127 5.46 -10.58 -16.48
C GLU A 127 4.42 -10.39 -15.37
N LEU A 128 3.32 -9.68 -15.65
CA LEU A 128 2.20 -9.57 -14.72
C LEU A 128 1.51 -10.92 -14.50
N PRO A 129 1.15 -11.27 -13.26
CA PRO A 129 0.33 -12.44 -12.97
C PRO A 129 -1.04 -12.39 -13.67
N VAL A 130 -1.57 -13.57 -14.03
CA VAL A 130 -2.82 -13.69 -14.78
C VAL A 130 -3.99 -13.01 -14.07
N TYR A 131 -4.10 -13.15 -12.74
CA TYR A 131 -5.16 -12.53 -11.96
C TYR A 131 -5.06 -11.01 -11.95
N VAL A 132 -3.84 -10.46 -11.88
CA VAL A 132 -3.60 -9.02 -11.99
C VAL A 132 -4.01 -8.50 -13.37
N ARG A 133 -3.62 -9.20 -14.45
CA ARG A 133 -4.01 -8.83 -15.82
C ARG A 133 -5.53 -8.77 -15.98
N LYS A 134 -6.23 -9.82 -15.55
CA LYS A 134 -7.70 -9.89 -15.60
C LYS A 134 -8.33 -8.74 -14.81
N TRP A 135 -7.81 -8.48 -13.60
CA TRP A 135 -8.32 -7.39 -12.77
C TRP A 135 -8.16 -6.03 -13.45
N ILE A 136 -6.99 -5.74 -14.05
CA ILE A 136 -6.74 -4.48 -14.78
C ILE A 136 -7.67 -4.38 -15.99
N GLU A 137 -7.83 -5.46 -16.76
CA GLU A 137 -8.75 -5.50 -17.90
C GLU A 137 -10.19 -5.19 -17.47
N ASP A 138 -10.66 -5.77 -16.37
CA ASP A 138 -12.03 -5.63 -15.88
C ASP A 138 -12.31 -4.28 -15.20
N HIS A 139 -11.36 -3.73 -14.44
CA HIS A 139 -11.58 -2.57 -13.57
C HIS A 139 -11.01 -1.26 -14.14
N GLU A 140 -9.93 -1.33 -14.93
CA GLU A 140 -9.26 -0.14 -15.45
C GLU A 140 -9.57 0.07 -16.94
N MET A 141 -9.57 -1.00 -17.74
CA MET A 141 -9.80 -0.88 -19.18
C MET A 141 -11.28 -0.91 -19.55
N ARG A 142 -12.08 -1.82 -18.95
CA ARG A 142 -13.51 -1.98 -19.25
C ARG A 142 -14.44 -1.06 -18.48
N ARG A 143 -14.03 -0.54 -17.32
CA ARG A 143 -14.86 0.29 -16.44
C ARG A 143 -14.29 1.70 -16.24
N PRO A 144 -14.15 2.49 -17.32
CA PRO A 144 -13.70 3.88 -17.21
C PRO A 144 -14.69 4.77 -16.47
N GLU A 145 -15.96 4.38 -16.31
CA GLU A 145 -16.94 5.13 -15.51
C GLU A 145 -16.66 5.07 -14.00
N MET A 146 -15.96 4.02 -13.55
CA MET A 146 -15.48 3.94 -12.17
C MET A 146 -14.32 4.92 -11.92
N ASP A 147 -13.78 5.55 -12.98
CA ASP A 147 -12.75 6.57 -12.93
C ASP A 147 -13.32 7.87 -12.37
N ASP A 148 -13.09 8.10 -11.08
CA ASP A 148 -13.42 9.35 -10.41
C ASP A 148 -12.56 10.54 -10.90
N GLY A 149 -11.59 10.28 -11.79
CA GLY A 149 -10.64 11.26 -12.31
C GLY A 149 -9.65 11.77 -11.26
N ARG A 150 -9.70 11.25 -10.04
CA ARG A 150 -8.92 11.71 -8.88
C ARG A 150 -7.91 10.68 -8.42
N THR A 151 -8.17 9.41 -8.70
CA THR A 151 -7.30 8.29 -8.31
C THR A 151 -6.26 7.98 -9.37
N TRP A 152 -5.02 7.78 -8.96
CA TRP A 152 -4.00 7.17 -9.82
C TRP A 152 -4.38 5.72 -10.13
N ARG A 153 -4.08 5.25 -11.34
CA ARG A 153 -4.54 3.95 -11.86
C ARG A 153 -3.45 3.24 -12.66
N PHE A 154 -3.70 1.97 -12.97
CA PHE A 154 -2.84 1.23 -13.90
C PHE A 154 -3.08 1.74 -15.33
N MET A 155 -2.02 2.19 -15.99
CA MET A 155 -2.05 2.67 -17.36
C MET A 155 -1.46 1.61 -18.28
N VAL A 156 -2.28 1.01 -19.14
CA VAL A 156 -1.83 0.01 -20.11
C VAL A 156 -1.61 0.68 -21.47
N PHE A 157 -0.45 0.50 -22.07
CA PHE A 157 -0.15 1.04 -23.40
C PHE A 157 0.25 -0.05 -24.37
N GLN A 158 -0.02 0.18 -25.65
CA GLN A 158 0.58 -0.62 -26.72
C GLN A 158 1.99 -0.11 -27.01
N LYS A 159 2.96 -1.02 -27.04
CA LYS A 159 4.31 -0.76 -27.52
C LYS A 159 4.25 -0.45 -29.02
N LYS A 160 4.78 0.70 -29.41
CA LYS A 160 5.12 0.97 -30.80
C LYS A 160 6.49 0.36 -31.09
N SER A 161 6.69 -0.21 -32.28
CA SER A 161 8.03 -0.63 -32.70
C SER A 161 8.96 0.59 -32.77
N LYS A 162 10.27 0.44 -32.54
CA LYS A 162 11.21 1.58 -32.58
C LYS A 162 11.12 2.41 -33.87
N LYS A 163 10.85 1.76 -35.02
CA LYS A 163 10.62 2.44 -36.30
C LYS A 163 9.30 3.22 -36.33
N ALA A 164 8.21 2.63 -35.82
CA ALA A 164 6.91 3.29 -35.75
C ALA A 164 6.85 4.39 -34.67
N ALA A 165 7.64 4.28 -33.60
CA ALA A 165 7.77 5.30 -32.57
C ALA A 165 8.49 6.56 -33.12
N ALA A 166 9.50 6.38 -33.98
CA ALA A 166 10.23 7.47 -34.62
C ALA A 166 9.42 8.23 -35.70
N THR A 167 8.30 7.67 -36.17
CA THR A 167 7.41 8.29 -37.16
C THR A 167 6.03 8.61 -36.60
N ALA A 168 5.79 8.31 -35.32
CA ALA A 168 4.51 8.57 -34.68
C ALA A 168 4.42 10.04 -34.26
N THR A 169 3.60 10.80 -34.97
CA THR A 169 3.26 12.19 -34.61
C THR A 169 2.28 12.25 -33.43
N GLU A 170 1.59 11.14 -33.13
CA GLU A 170 0.64 11.07 -32.03
C GLU A 170 1.18 10.27 -30.84
N PRO A 171 1.14 10.85 -29.62
CA PRO A 171 1.55 10.16 -28.41
C PRO A 171 0.67 8.94 -28.14
N ALA A 172 1.25 7.89 -27.55
CA ALA A 172 0.48 6.70 -27.20
C ALA A 172 -0.59 7.05 -26.15
N ALA A 173 -1.85 6.73 -26.44
CA ALA A 173 -2.93 6.81 -25.46
C ALA A 173 -3.04 5.48 -24.69
N PRO A 174 -3.48 5.50 -23.42
CA PRO A 174 -3.79 4.28 -22.69
C PRO A 174 -4.87 3.47 -23.41
N LEU A 175 -4.67 2.15 -23.50
CA LEU A 175 -5.64 1.21 -24.03
C LEU A 175 -6.87 1.17 -23.12
N ARG A 176 -8.05 1.39 -23.70
CA ARG A 176 -9.35 1.29 -23.03
C ARG A 176 -10.31 0.46 -23.89
N ALA A 177 -11.30 -0.16 -23.27
CA ALA A 177 -12.34 -0.87 -24.01
C ALA A 177 -13.18 0.11 -24.83
N ILE A 178 -13.68 -0.34 -25.98
CA ILE A 178 -14.56 0.45 -26.84
C ILE A 178 -15.99 0.26 -26.33
N PRO A 179 -16.69 1.34 -25.91
CA PRO A 179 -18.07 1.24 -25.45
C PRO A 179 -18.96 0.66 -26.55
N THR A 180 -19.77 -0.33 -26.19
CA THR A 180 -20.82 -0.85 -27.08
C THR A 180 -22.16 -0.30 -26.61
N GLU A 181 -22.86 0.43 -27.48
CA GLU A 181 -24.14 1.06 -27.14
C GLU A 181 -25.15 0.04 -26.61
N GLY A 182 -25.79 0.37 -25.47
CA GLY A 182 -26.79 -0.49 -24.83
C GLY A 182 -26.25 -1.72 -24.10
N ALA A 183 -24.92 -1.91 -24.05
CA ALA A 183 -24.29 -3.06 -23.41
C ALA A 183 -23.58 -2.66 -22.10
N ALA A 184 -23.61 -3.55 -21.11
CA ALA A 184 -22.91 -3.33 -19.84
C ALA A 184 -21.39 -3.21 -20.05
N ALA A 185 -20.71 -2.47 -19.17
CA ALA A 185 -19.25 -2.28 -19.24
C ALA A 185 -18.44 -3.60 -19.28
N SER A 186 -18.97 -4.67 -18.68
CA SER A 186 -18.35 -6.01 -18.71
C SER A 186 -18.33 -6.66 -20.09
N THR A 187 -19.19 -6.24 -21.02
CA THR A 187 -19.25 -6.76 -22.39
C THR A 187 -18.53 -5.89 -23.40
N TRP A 188 -17.90 -4.79 -22.97
CA TRP A 188 -17.13 -3.93 -23.86
C TRP A 188 -15.88 -4.65 -24.37
N THR A 189 -15.65 -4.52 -25.66
CA THR A 189 -14.56 -5.19 -26.36
C THR A 189 -13.24 -4.49 -26.07
N LEU A 190 -12.26 -5.25 -25.60
CA LEU A 190 -10.89 -4.76 -25.43
C LEU A 190 -10.19 -4.69 -26.79
N PRO A 191 -9.29 -3.71 -26.99
CA PRO A 191 -8.45 -3.67 -28.19
C PRO A 191 -7.66 -4.97 -28.37
N GLU A 192 -7.69 -5.53 -29.58
CA GLU A 192 -6.97 -6.75 -29.92
C GLU A 192 -5.47 -6.46 -30.11
N VAL A 193 -4.76 -6.38 -28.98
CA VAL A 193 -3.31 -6.19 -28.93
C VAL A 193 -2.67 -7.43 -28.30
N ALA A 194 -1.64 -7.97 -28.94
CA ALA A 194 -0.93 -9.12 -28.40
C ALA A 194 -0.24 -8.78 -27.07
N ASP A 195 -0.23 -9.71 -26.13
CA ASP A 195 0.33 -9.48 -24.78
C ASP A 195 1.83 -9.11 -24.77
N ARG A 196 2.62 -9.48 -25.80
CA ARG A 196 4.03 -9.02 -25.93
C ARG A 196 4.15 -7.52 -26.19
N ASP A 197 3.11 -6.96 -26.79
CA ASP A 197 3.09 -5.61 -27.31
C ASP A 197 2.36 -4.68 -26.34
N LYS A 198 2.15 -5.10 -25.09
CA LYS A 198 1.58 -4.30 -24.00
C LYS A 198 2.61 -4.01 -22.92
N VAL A 199 2.56 -2.81 -22.36
CA VAL A 199 3.26 -2.42 -21.12
C VAL A 199 2.27 -1.83 -20.15
N VAL A 200 2.55 -1.93 -18.85
CA VAL A 200 1.77 -1.25 -17.82
C VAL A 200 2.66 -0.28 -17.06
N PHE A 201 2.11 0.89 -16.76
CA PHE A 201 2.70 1.89 -15.87
C PHE A 201 1.80 2.13 -14.66
N PHE A 202 2.40 2.25 -13.48
CA PHE A 202 1.68 2.50 -12.24
C PHE A 202 2.63 3.05 -11.17
N ALA A 203 2.08 3.71 -10.15
CA ALA A 203 2.86 4.10 -8.97
C ALA A 203 2.94 2.94 -7.97
N PRO A 204 4.01 2.79 -7.17
CA PRO A 204 4.13 1.66 -6.24
C PRO A 204 2.95 1.52 -5.27
N GLY A 205 2.41 2.64 -4.75
CA GLY A 205 1.23 2.65 -3.88
C GLY A 205 -0.01 2.00 -4.51
N GLN A 206 -0.11 1.99 -5.85
CA GLN A 206 -1.24 1.40 -6.57
C GLN A 206 -1.27 -0.13 -6.51
N LEU A 207 -0.17 -0.78 -6.13
CA LEU A 207 -0.13 -2.23 -5.93
C LEU A 207 -0.99 -2.66 -4.75
N TYR A 208 -1.03 -1.84 -3.70
CA TYR A 208 -1.53 -2.24 -2.40
C TYR A 208 -2.96 -2.77 -2.38
N PRO A 209 -3.94 -2.17 -3.07
CA PRO A 209 -5.31 -2.68 -3.12
C PRO A 209 -5.46 -4.07 -3.75
N ILE A 210 -4.47 -4.53 -4.53
CA ILE A 210 -4.55 -5.78 -5.31
C ILE A 210 -3.40 -6.76 -5.04
N LEU A 211 -2.61 -6.55 -3.99
CA LEU A 211 -1.42 -7.36 -3.70
C LEU A 211 -1.66 -8.88 -3.69
N PRO A 212 -2.77 -9.42 -3.13
CA PRO A 212 -3.02 -10.86 -3.14
C PRO A 212 -3.07 -11.47 -4.54
N LEU A 213 -3.56 -10.72 -5.54
CA LEU A 213 -3.68 -11.20 -6.91
C LEU A 213 -2.32 -11.52 -7.55
N PHE A 214 -1.24 -10.89 -7.08
CA PHE A 214 0.11 -11.17 -7.57
C PHE A 214 0.54 -12.60 -7.25
N ASN A 215 0.10 -13.13 -6.10
CA ASN A 215 0.45 -14.46 -5.63
C ASN A 215 -0.67 -15.49 -5.82
N ALA A 216 -1.85 -15.08 -6.27
CA ALA A 216 -3.01 -15.94 -6.43
C ALA A 216 -2.72 -17.18 -7.29
N LYS A 217 -2.30 -16.99 -8.55
CA LYS A 217 -1.93 -18.11 -9.42
C LYS A 217 -0.69 -18.80 -8.85
N GLY A 218 -0.80 -20.09 -8.53
CA GLY A 218 0.28 -20.82 -7.86
C GLY A 218 0.41 -20.49 -6.38
N GLY A 219 -0.69 -20.05 -5.76
CA GLY A 219 -0.88 -19.94 -4.31
C GLY A 219 -1.17 -21.29 -3.62
N GLY A 220 -1.11 -22.38 -4.39
CA GLY A 220 -1.41 -23.73 -3.91
C GLY A 220 -2.84 -23.85 -3.42
N LYS A 221 -3.02 -24.41 -2.22
CA LYS A 221 -4.32 -24.59 -1.56
C LYS A 221 -5.07 -23.29 -1.20
N CYS A 222 -4.44 -22.12 -1.37
CA CYS A 222 -5.05 -20.81 -1.12
C CYS A 222 -5.21 -19.95 -2.38
N GLU A 223 -5.06 -20.52 -3.59
CA GLU A 223 -5.24 -19.77 -4.84
C GLU A 223 -6.58 -19.02 -4.90
N ASP A 224 -7.68 -19.69 -4.57
CA ASP A 224 -9.02 -19.07 -4.54
C ASP A 224 -9.14 -17.98 -3.47
N SER A 225 -8.52 -18.20 -2.30
CA SER A 225 -8.53 -17.22 -1.21
C SER A 225 -7.74 -15.96 -1.59
N PHE A 226 -6.62 -16.11 -2.29
CA PHE A 226 -5.80 -15.00 -2.77
C PHE A 226 -6.43 -14.28 -3.97
N ALA A 227 -7.24 -14.97 -4.78
CA ALA A 227 -7.98 -14.38 -5.88
C ALA A 227 -9.18 -13.53 -5.40
N ASP A 228 -9.72 -13.81 -4.21
CA ASP A 228 -10.84 -13.10 -3.62
C ASP A 228 -10.38 -11.87 -2.80
N LEU A 229 -10.45 -10.69 -3.43
CA LEU A 229 -10.12 -9.42 -2.79
C LEU A 229 -11.08 -9.04 -1.64
N SER A 230 -12.25 -9.66 -1.50
CA SER A 230 -13.15 -9.35 -0.38
C SER A 230 -12.61 -9.82 0.98
N ARG A 231 -11.70 -10.80 0.95
CA ARG A 231 -11.02 -11.37 2.13
C ARG A 231 -9.72 -10.64 2.44
N TYR A 232 -9.28 -9.75 1.55
CA TYR A 232 -8.04 -9.01 1.69
C TYR A 232 -8.20 -7.84 2.66
N VAL A 233 -7.35 -7.81 3.68
CA VAL A 233 -7.34 -6.77 4.71
C VAL A 233 -5.91 -6.27 4.95
N PRO A 234 -5.73 -4.98 5.30
CA PRO A 234 -4.41 -4.43 5.63
C PRO A 234 -3.81 -5.02 6.92
N ALA A 235 -4.65 -5.44 7.87
CA ALA A 235 -4.24 -5.93 9.19
C ALA A 235 -4.83 -7.32 9.45
N ALA A 236 -4.03 -8.20 10.06
CA ALA A 236 -4.43 -9.59 10.32
C ALA A 236 -5.73 -9.67 11.14
N LYS A 237 -6.66 -10.49 10.66
CA LYS A 237 -7.96 -10.81 11.28
C LYS A 237 -8.23 -12.29 11.10
N ASP A 238 -9.22 -12.79 11.84
CA ASP A 238 -9.66 -14.18 11.67
C ASP A 238 -10.15 -14.41 10.23
N ASP A 239 -9.74 -15.54 9.66
CA ASP A 239 -10.03 -15.99 8.29
C ASP A 239 -9.82 -14.93 7.19
N ALA A 240 -8.70 -14.22 7.27
CA ALA A 240 -8.41 -13.11 6.37
C ALA A 240 -7.12 -13.32 5.55
N VAL A 241 -7.04 -12.65 4.40
CA VAL A 241 -5.84 -12.62 3.56
C VAL A 241 -5.09 -11.32 3.83
N VAL A 242 -3.79 -11.44 4.07
CA VAL A 242 -2.87 -10.31 4.23
C VAL A 242 -1.77 -10.41 3.19
N ALA A 243 -1.38 -9.27 2.62
CA ALA A 243 -0.32 -9.21 1.62
C ALA A 243 0.44 -7.90 1.75
N TRP A 244 1.76 -7.95 1.58
CA TRP A 244 2.62 -6.77 1.63
C TRP A 244 3.88 -6.97 0.77
N PRO A 245 4.46 -5.88 0.24
CA PRO A 245 5.80 -5.92 -0.31
C PRO A 245 6.78 -6.25 0.83
N PHE A 246 7.43 -7.40 0.73
CA PHE A 246 8.38 -7.88 1.74
C PHE A 246 9.78 -7.30 1.54
N GLU A 247 10.21 -7.19 0.28
CA GLU A 247 11.53 -6.68 -0.09
C GLU A 247 11.44 -6.04 -1.47
N HIS A 248 12.18 -4.95 -1.69
CA HIS A 248 12.42 -4.42 -3.02
C HIS A 248 13.85 -3.90 -3.14
N SER A 249 14.43 -3.93 -4.33
CA SER A 249 15.70 -3.25 -4.61
C SER A 249 15.48 -1.75 -4.80
N LYS A 250 16.48 -0.95 -4.43
CA LYS A 250 16.53 0.46 -4.83
C LYS A 250 17.03 0.56 -6.28
N PRO A 251 16.40 1.37 -7.15
CA PRO A 251 16.97 1.66 -8.45
C PRO A 251 18.25 2.47 -8.27
N ASP A 252 19.14 2.41 -9.25
CA ASP A 252 20.35 3.23 -9.32
C ASP A 252 20.34 3.98 -10.67
N PRO A 253 19.58 5.09 -10.75
CA PRO A 253 19.41 5.85 -11.99
C PRO A 253 20.72 6.49 -12.46
N GLU A 254 21.60 6.87 -11.52
CA GLU A 254 22.89 7.50 -11.81
C GLU A 254 23.80 6.58 -12.64
N HIS A 255 23.72 5.28 -12.41
CA HIS A 255 24.46 4.27 -13.19
C HIS A 255 23.60 3.59 -14.27
N GLY A 256 22.43 4.17 -14.61
CA GLY A 256 21.54 3.67 -15.65
C GLY A 256 20.82 2.35 -15.30
N LYS A 257 20.83 1.93 -14.03
CA LYS A 257 20.19 0.70 -13.56
C LYS A 257 18.79 1.02 -13.03
N VAL A 258 17.85 1.05 -13.96
CA VAL A 258 16.41 1.25 -13.66
C VAL A 258 15.71 -0.06 -13.31
N ASP A 259 16.31 -1.22 -13.59
CA ASP A 259 15.72 -2.52 -13.28
C ASP A 259 15.69 -2.75 -11.76
N ILE A 260 14.50 -3.04 -11.27
CA ILE A 260 14.24 -3.38 -9.87
C ILE A 260 13.59 -4.75 -9.76
N TYR A 261 13.75 -5.36 -8.60
CA TYR A 261 12.93 -6.49 -8.19
C TYR A 261 12.16 -6.12 -6.93
N PHE A 262 10.96 -6.68 -6.80
CA PHE A 262 10.20 -6.63 -5.56
C PHE A 262 9.61 -8.00 -5.26
N LYS A 263 9.54 -8.35 -3.98
CA LYS A 263 8.97 -9.58 -3.48
C LYS A 263 7.67 -9.26 -2.76
N ILE A 264 6.60 -9.93 -3.15
CA ILE A 264 5.31 -9.85 -2.43
C ILE A 264 5.15 -11.12 -1.62
N ARG A 265 4.87 -10.94 -0.33
CA ARG A 265 4.44 -12.02 0.57
C ARG A 265 2.93 -11.93 0.72
N THR A 266 2.27 -13.08 0.62
CA THR A 266 0.83 -13.22 0.82
C THR A 266 0.55 -14.40 1.73
N GLU A 267 -0.29 -14.16 2.72
CA GLU A 267 -0.65 -15.15 3.72
C GLU A 267 -2.15 -15.19 3.94
N HIS A 268 -2.68 -16.40 4.15
CA HIS A 268 -4.04 -16.58 4.66
C HIS A 268 -3.93 -16.94 6.13
N VAL A 269 -4.43 -16.06 6.99
CA VAL A 269 -4.34 -16.16 8.44
C VAL A 269 -5.65 -16.61 9.06
N LEU A 270 -5.55 -17.39 10.14
CA LEU A 270 -6.64 -17.80 11.01
C LEU A 270 -6.30 -17.39 12.44
N GLU A 271 -7.28 -16.91 13.19
CA GLU A 271 -7.05 -16.64 14.61
C GLU A 271 -6.95 -17.97 15.37
N SER A 272 -5.83 -18.22 16.03
CA SER A 272 -5.66 -19.38 16.91
C SER A 272 -6.59 -19.27 18.12
N ASP A 273 -6.96 -20.40 18.72
CA ASP A 273 -7.80 -20.41 19.93
C ASP A 273 -7.17 -19.58 21.06
N HIS A 274 -5.86 -19.67 21.24
CA HIS A 274 -5.14 -18.85 22.22
C HIS A 274 -5.21 -17.35 21.90
N GLY A 275 -5.10 -16.98 20.62
CA GLY A 275 -5.26 -15.60 20.15
C GLY A 275 -6.65 -15.05 20.43
N ARG A 276 -7.67 -15.86 20.13
CA ARG A 276 -9.07 -15.54 20.40
C ARG A 276 -9.32 -15.34 21.89
N ASP A 277 -8.84 -16.24 22.74
CA ASP A 277 -8.99 -16.13 24.20
C ASP A 277 -8.31 -14.86 24.73
N ARG A 278 -7.10 -14.56 24.25
CA ARG A 278 -6.37 -13.35 24.64
C ARG A 278 -7.09 -12.08 24.19
N ARG A 279 -7.68 -12.06 22.99
CA ARG A 279 -8.49 -10.94 22.49
C ARG A 279 -9.74 -10.75 23.33
N LEU A 280 -10.48 -11.83 23.63
CA LEU A 280 -11.68 -11.77 24.46
C LEU A 280 -11.34 -11.28 25.89
N LEU A 281 -10.22 -11.74 26.46
CA LEU A 281 -9.72 -11.28 27.75
C LEU A 281 -9.38 -9.78 27.71
N TRP A 282 -8.65 -9.34 26.70
CA TRP A 282 -8.29 -7.94 26.52
C TRP A 282 -9.52 -7.04 26.35
N ASP A 283 -10.49 -7.45 25.53
CA ASP A 283 -11.74 -6.74 25.34
C ASP A 283 -12.56 -6.65 26.64
N ALA A 284 -12.55 -7.68 27.47
CA ALA A 284 -13.16 -7.65 28.80
C ALA A 284 -12.43 -6.68 29.73
N LEU A 285 -11.09 -6.73 29.79
CA LEU A 285 -10.26 -5.84 30.60
C LEU A 285 -10.47 -4.37 30.21
N MET A 286 -10.40 -4.05 28.92
CA MET A 286 -10.57 -2.68 28.43
C MET A 286 -11.98 -2.14 28.66
N ARG A 287 -13.01 -2.99 28.56
CA ARG A 287 -14.38 -2.61 28.95
C ARG A 287 -14.47 -2.28 30.44
N ASN A 288 -13.82 -3.05 31.29
CA ASN A 288 -13.80 -2.81 32.73
C ASN A 288 -13.00 -1.55 33.10
N ALA A 289 -11.85 -1.33 32.49
CA ALA A 289 -11.05 -0.12 32.65
C ALA A 289 -11.86 1.13 32.28
N ARG A 290 -12.48 1.15 31.08
CA ARG A 290 -13.36 2.26 30.65
C ARG A 290 -14.53 2.50 31.60
N ARG A 291 -15.07 1.46 32.25
CA ARG A 291 -16.14 1.60 33.26
C ARG A 291 -15.58 2.21 34.55
N SER A 292 -14.39 1.79 34.97
CA SER A 292 -13.69 2.33 36.13
C SER A 292 -13.37 3.81 35.93
N ASP A 293 -12.80 4.19 34.79
CA ASP A 293 -12.48 5.58 34.47
C ASP A 293 -13.74 6.45 34.51
N ARG A 294 -14.85 5.99 33.90
CA ARG A 294 -16.13 6.72 33.96
C ARG A 294 -16.63 6.92 35.39
N LYS A 295 -16.41 5.94 36.28
CA LYS A 295 -16.77 6.08 37.71
C LYS A 295 -15.86 7.10 38.40
N HIS A 296 -14.55 7.03 38.15
CA HIS A 296 -13.59 7.96 38.73
C HIS A 296 -13.87 9.40 38.29
N THR A 297 -14.08 9.62 36.99
CA THR A 297 -14.44 10.95 36.45
C THR A 297 -15.77 11.46 36.99
N ARG A 298 -16.76 10.60 37.29
CA ARG A 298 -18.01 11.02 37.94
C ARG A 298 -17.77 11.43 39.39
N ALA A 299 -17.06 10.60 40.15
CA ALA A 299 -16.71 10.90 41.54
C ALA A 299 -15.91 12.20 41.67
N GLU A 300 -14.95 12.46 40.76
CA GLU A 300 -14.21 13.72 40.71
C GLU A 300 -15.10 14.92 40.40
N ARG A 301 -16.10 14.78 39.52
CA ARG A 301 -17.06 15.85 39.22
C ARG A 301 -18.00 16.12 40.40
N GLU A 302 -18.45 15.08 41.08
CA GLU A 302 -19.26 15.20 42.30
C GLU A 302 -18.45 15.88 43.40
N ALA A 303 -17.24 15.39 43.71
CA ALA A 303 -16.35 16.03 44.68
C ALA A 303 -15.99 17.49 44.30
N GLY A 304 -15.82 17.78 43.01
CA GLY A 304 -15.63 19.14 42.49
C GLY A 304 -16.85 20.03 42.69
N ARG A 305 -18.06 19.52 42.41
CA ARG A 305 -19.32 20.24 42.68
C ARG A 305 -19.51 20.51 44.17
N ASP A 306 -19.23 19.52 45.01
CA ASP A 306 -19.29 19.63 46.47
C ASP A 306 -18.30 20.70 46.96
N SER A 307 -17.07 20.71 46.43
CA SER A 307 -16.06 21.71 46.78
C SER A 307 -16.42 23.14 46.34
N LEU A 308 -17.24 23.29 45.30
CA LEU A 308 -17.74 24.56 44.78
C LEU A 308 -19.10 24.98 45.37
N GLY A 309 -19.69 24.15 46.25
CA GLY A 309 -20.98 24.44 46.89
C GLY A 309 -22.16 24.55 45.91
N MET A 310 -22.11 23.88 44.76
CA MET A 310 -23.21 23.90 43.79
C MET A 310 -24.34 22.96 44.22
N PRO A 311 -25.62 23.40 44.25
CA PRO A 311 -26.74 22.57 44.70
C PRO A 311 -26.96 21.35 43.79
N GLU A 312 -27.55 20.31 44.39
CA GLU A 312 -27.84 19.05 43.73
C GLU A 312 -28.89 19.27 42.63
N ARG A 313 -28.80 18.52 41.52
CA ARG A 313 -29.62 18.80 40.32
C ARG A 313 -31.11 18.50 40.52
N ASP A 314 -31.46 17.87 41.64
CA ASP A 314 -32.84 17.53 42.03
C ASP A 314 -33.53 18.66 42.82
N GLU A 315 -32.84 19.80 43.04
CA GLU A 315 -33.41 21.01 43.66
C GLU A 315 -33.75 22.13 42.66
N LEU A 316 -33.78 21.83 41.34
CA LEU A 316 -34.20 22.72 40.25
C LEU A 316 -35.45 22.22 39.53
#